data_AF-A0A5H2XFK3-F1
#
_entry.id   AF-A0A5H2XFK3-F1
#
_cell.length_a   1.000
_cell.length_b   1.000
_cell.length_c   1.000
_cell.angle_alpha   90.00
_cell.angle_beta   90.00
_cell.angle_gamma   90.00
#
_symmetry.space_group_name_H-M   'P 1'
#
loop_
_entity.id
_entity.type
_entity.pdbx_description
1 polymer ?
#
loop_
_entity_poly.entity_id
_entity_poly.type
_entity_poly.pdbx_seq_one_letter_code
_entity_poly.pdbx_strand_id
1 'polypeptide(L)'
;MTILDSIMKLCLQFCWNIENQESSENTSELEHIIEEFNKKSNSLYTILRSSKLVGSQRAPFLRRFLMRLNFNSFFEATAKGVLNVVRPRPTLSVLNQQ
;
A
#
# COMPACT_ATOMS: atom_id res chain seq x y z
N MET A 1 18.37 -5.18 2.26
CA MET A 1 17.17 -5.39 3.11
C MET A 1 16.01 -5.83 2.22
N THR A 2 15.10 -6.64 2.74
CA THR A 2 14.03 -7.27 1.94
C THR A 2 12.96 -6.26 1.52
N ILE A 3 12.18 -6.55 0.48
CA ILE A 3 11.08 -5.68 0.01
C ILE A 3 10.04 -5.41 1.10
N LEU A 4 9.79 -6.38 1.99
CA LEU A 4 8.88 -6.23 3.13
C LEU A 4 9.42 -5.24 4.16
N ASP A 5 10.73 -5.26 4.45
CA ASP A 5 11.35 -4.30 5.35
C ASP A 5 11.18 -2.86 4.85
N SER A 6 11.36 -2.66 3.53
CA SER A 6 11.15 -1.34 2.93
C SER A 6 9.69 -0.86 2.99
N ILE A 7 8.72 -1.78 2.86
CA ILE A 7 7.29 -1.45 3.00
C ILE A 7 6.96 -1.10 4.45
N MET A 8 7.46 -1.88 5.43
CA MET A 8 7.23 -1.61 6.85
C MET A 8 7.81 -0.26 7.28
N LYS A 9 8.99 0.11 6.77
CA LYS A 9 9.58 1.44 7.01
C LYS A 9 8.72 2.58 6.49
N LEU A 10 8.13 2.44 5.29
CA LEU A 10 7.21 3.44 4.75
C LEU A 10 5.95 3.57 5.62
N CYS A 11 5.41 2.48 6.16
CA CYS A 11 4.29 2.54 7.10
C CYS A 11 4.64 3.30 8.38
N LEU A 12 5.85 3.11 8.92
CA LEU A 12 6.32 3.86 10.09
C LEU A 12 6.50 5.35 9.78
N GLN A 13 7.10 5.67 8.62
CA GLN A 13 7.23 7.06 8.15
C GLN A 13 5.88 7.72 7.96
N PHE A 14 4.89 7.00 7.43
CA PHE A 14 3.51 7.48 7.34
C PHE A 14 2.94 7.82 8.73
N CYS A 15 3.06 6.92 9.71
CA CYS A 15 2.57 7.18 11.06
C CYS A 15 3.21 8.45 11.66
N TRP A 16 4.55 8.56 11.57
CA TRP A 16 5.25 9.74 12.06
C TRP A 16 4.84 11.01 11.34
N ASN A 17 4.63 10.97 10.03
CA ASN A 17 4.21 12.14 9.26
C ASN A 17 2.77 12.59 9.57
N ILE A 18 1.90 11.68 10.00
CA ILE A 18 0.54 12.02 10.46
C ILE A 18 0.57 12.56 11.89
N GLU A 19 1.35 11.96 12.79
CA GLU A 19 1.45 12.36 14.20
C GLU A 19 2.09 13.74 14.37
N ASN A 20 3.09 14.07 13.55
CA ASN A 20 3.84 15.33 13.63
C ASN A 20 3.26 16.43 12.73
N GLN A 21 2.06 16.23 12.17
CA GLN A 21 1.45 17.18 11.23
C GLN A 21 0.87 18.40 11.99
N GLU A 22 1.73 19.35 12.35
CA GLU A 22 1.32 20.64 12.92
C GLU A 22 0.75 21.56 11.83
N SER A 23 -0.57 21.49 11.62
CA SER A 23 -1.43 22.52 10.99
C SER A 23 -1.11 23.02 9.57
N SER A 24 -0.02 22.60 8.91
CA SER A 24 0.41 23.18 7.63
C SER A 24 0.90 22.15 6.61
N GLU A 25 0.09 22.01 5.56
CA GLU A 25 0.40 21.92 4.11
C GLU A 25 1.55 21.07 3.53
N ASN A 26 2.34 20.30 4.28
CA ASN A 26 3.33 19.40 3.68
C ASN A 26 2.69 18.10 3.17
N THR A 27 1.87 18.20 2.13
CA THR A 27 1.28 17.04 1.44
C THR A 27 2.30 16.32 0.55
N SER A 28 3.39 16.99 0.16
CA SER A 28 4.41 16.45 -0.75
C SER A 28 5.12 15.22 -0.18
N GLU A 29 5.48 15.23 1.10
CA GLU A 29 6.10 14.08 1.76
C GLU A 29 5.11 12.92 1.88
N LEU A 30 3.84 13.22 2.18
CA LEU A 30 2.78 12.22 2.24
C LEU A 30 2.53 11.58 0.88
N GLU A 31 2.46 12.38 -0.19
CA GLU A 31 2.33 11.94 -1.57
C GLU A 31 3.51 11.05 -1.98
N HIS A 32 4.73 11.44 -1.62
CA HIS A 32 5.92 10.64 -1.87
C HIS A 32 5.89 9.28 -1.15
N ILE A 33 5.50 9.25 0.13
CA ILE A 33 5.34 8.01 0.90
C ILE A 33 4.29 7.10 0.24
N ILE A 34 3.15 7.66 -0.18
CA ILE A 34 2.09 6.91 -0.88
C ILE A 34 2.61 6.34 -2.20
N GLU A 35 3.33 7.13 -2.99
CA GLU A 35 3.87 6.70 -4.28
C GLU A 35 4.88 5.56 -4.11
N GLU A 36 5.83 5.69 -3.19
CA GLU A 36 6.82 4.67 -2.90
C GLU A 36 6.19 3.39 -2.32
N PHE A 37 5.18 3.53 -1.47
CA PHE A 37 4.42 2.40 -0.96
C PHE A 37 3.72 1.64 -2.09
N ASN A 38 3.08 2.37 -3.01
CA ASN A 38 2.42 1.79 -4.18
C ASN A 38 3.41 1.08 -5.11
N LYS A 39 4.57 1.69 -5.40
CA LYS A 39 5.62 1.04 -6.21
C LYS A 39 6.11 -0.26 -5.59
N LYS A 40 6.43 -0.24 -4.28
CA LYS A 40 6.98 -1.42 -3.59
C LYS A 40 5.94 -2.52 -3.40
N SER A 41 4.70 -2.17 -3.07
CA SER A 41 3.61 -3.15 -2.94
C SER A 41 3.22 -3.78 -4.28
N ASN A 42 3.22 -3.03 -5.38
CA ASN A 42 3.03 -3.58 -6.73
C ASN A 42 4.18 -4.49 -7.16
N SER A 43 5.42 -4.13 -6.84
CA SER A 43 6.58 -4.99 -7.08
C SER A 43 6.48 -6.29 -6.28
N LEU A 44 6.09 -6.23 -5.00
CA LEU A 44 5.82 -7.41 -4.18
C LEU A 44 4.73 -8.29 -4.77
N TYR A 45 3.61 -7.71 -5.19
CA TYR A 45 2.53 -8.45 -5.86
C TYR A 45 3.03 -9.12 -7.15
N THR A 46 3.82 -8.43 -7.97
CA THR A 46 4.40 -8.98 -9.20
C THR A 46 5.35 -10.13 -8.92
N ILE A 47 6.20 -10.02 -7.89
CA ILE A 47 7.08 -11.11 -7.46
C ILE A 47 6.27 -12.31 -6.99
N LEU A 48 5.24 -12.10 -6.16
CA LEU A 48 4.39 -13.17 -5.64
C LEU A 48 3.53 -13.84 -6.73
N ARG A 49 3.10 -13.10 -7.75
CA ARG A 49 2.37 -13.63 -8.92
C ARG A 49 3.28 -14.35 -9.92
N SER A 50 4.49 -13.84 -10.14
CA SER A 50 5.43 -14.39 -11.13
C SER A 50 6.16 -15.62 -10.62
N SER A 51 6.34 -15.71 -9.31
CA SER A 51 6.84 -16.95 -8.72
C SER A 51 5.85 -18.07 -8.99
N LYS A 52 6.36 -19.26 -9.30
CA LYS A 52 5.64 -20.52 -9.55
C LYS A 52 4.68 -20.96 -8.41
N LEU A 53 4.39 -20.07 -7.46
CA LEU A 53 3.62 -20.20 -6.22
C LEU A 53 2.11 -20.36 -6.41
N VAL A 54 1.53 -19.80 -7.49
CA VAL A 54 0.08 -19.94 -7.74
C VAL A 54 -0.33 -21.42 -7.90
N GLY A 55 0.60 -22.28 -8.31
CA GLY A 55 0.44 -23.75 -8.36
C GLY A 55 1.42 -24.56 -7.50
N SER A 56 2.32 -23.94 -6.73
CA SER A 56 3.34 -24.67 -5.95
C SER A 56 2.79 -25.20 -4.62
N GLN A 57 2.83 -26.51 -4.41
CA GLN A 57 2.55 -27.14 -3.11
C GLN A 57 3.62 -26.80 -2.04
N ARG A 58 4.81 -26.33 -2.44
CA ARG A 58 5.95 -26.15 -1.52
C ARG A 58 5.89 -24.89 -0.65
N ALA A 59 4.96 -23.96 -0.92
CA ALA A 59 4.88 -22.70 -0.19
C ALA A 59 3.42 -22.23 0.00
N PRO A 60 2.62 -22.97 0.77
CA PRO A 60 1.21 -22.68 0.99
C PRO A 60 0.96 -21.30 1.65
N PHE A 61 1.89 -20.86 2.51
CA PHE A 61 1.78 -19.59 3.22
C PHE A 61 1.90 -18.38 2.29
N LEU A 62 2.80 -18.42 1.31
CA LEU A 62 2.93 -17.34 0.33
C LEU A 62 1.72 -17.29 -0.60
N ARG A 63 1.13 -18.43 -0.94
CA ARG A 63 -0.13 -18.48 -1.70
C ARG A 63 -1.28 -17.86 -0.90
N ARG A 64 -1.44 -18.22 0.38
CA ARG A 64 -2.46 -17.61 1.26
C ARG A 64 -2.21 -16.10 1.42
N PHE A 65 -0.95 -15.69 1.55
CA PHE A 65 -0.57 -14.28 1.63
C PHE A 65 -0.96 -13.53 0.35
N LEU A 66 -0.63 -14.06 -0.84
CA LEU A 66 -1.01 -13.47 -2.12
C LEU A 66 -2.54 -13.35 -2.29
N MET A 67 -3.32 -14.36 -1.88
CA MET A 67 -4.79 -14.30 -1.95
C MET A 67 -5.36 -13.20 -1.05
N ARG A 68 -4.78 -13.00 0.14
CA ARG A 68 -5.18 -11.91 1.03
C ARG A 68 -4.73 -10.55 0.50
N LEU A 69 -3.52 -10.48 -0.07
CA LEU A 69 -2.95 -9.27 -0.63
C LEU A 69 -3.78 -8.77 -1.81
N ASN A 70 -4.18 -9.67 -2.71
CA ASN A 70 -5.01 -9.37 -3.89
C ASN A 70 -6.51 -9.62 -3.65
N PHE A 71 -6.99 -9.35 -2.43
CA PHE A 71 -8.42 -9.49 -2.12
C PHE A 71 -9.26 -8.58 -3.03
N ASN A 72 -10.40 -9.08 -3.51
CA ASN A 72 -11.23 -8.41 -4.53
C ASN A 72 -10.45 -7.99 -5.79
N SER A 73 -9.39 -8.71 -6.13
CA SER A 73 -8.50 -8.41 -7.25
C SER A 73 -7.93 -6.98 -7.23
N PHE A 74 -7.77 -6.38 -6.05
CA PHE A 74 -7.34 -4.98 -5.90
C PHE A 74 -6.08 -4.67 -6.71
N PHE A 75 -4.97 -5.38 -6.48
CA PHE A 75 -3.71 -5.14 -7.18
C PHE A 75 -3.81 -5.45 -8.68
N GLU A 76 -4.60 -6.46 -9.06
CA GLU A 76 -4.83 -6.77 -10.47
C GLU A 76 -5.61 -5.66 -11.18
N ALA A 77 -6.64 -5.11 -10.54
CA ALA A 77 -7.46 -4.03 -11.05
C ALA A 77 -6.71 -2.70 -11.07
N THR A 78 -5.88 -2.42 -10.06
CA THR A 78 -4.96 -1.26 -10.04
C THR A 78 -3.92 -1.37 -11.17
N ALA A 79 -3.29 -2.53 -11.38
CA ALA A 79 -2.32 -2.72 -12.47
C ALA A 79 -2.95 -2.60 -13.86
N LYS A 80 -4.23 -2.94 -14.01
CA LYS A 80 -5.00 -2.77 -15.25
C LYS A 80 -5.58 -1.35 -15.42
N GLY A 81 -5.34 -0.44 -14.48
CA GLY A 81 -5.91 0.92 -14.50
C GLY A 81 -7.43 0.98 -14.31
N VAL A 82 -8.06 -0.12 -13.88
CA VAL A 82 -9.53 -0.24 -13.69
C VAL A 82 -9.97 0.44 -12.40
N LEU A 83 -9.11 0.41 -11.38
CA LEU A 83 -9.28 1.24 -10.20
C LEU A 83 -8.42 2.50 -10.38
N ASN A 84 -9.03 3.59 -10.84
CA ASN A 84 -8.52 4.92 -10.56
C ASN A 84 -8.60 5.13 -9.04
N VAL A 85 -7.64 4.59 -8.27
CA VAL A 85 -7.52 4.84 -6.83
C VAL A 85 -6.96 6.25 -6.61
N VAL A 86 -7.57 7.25 -7.23
CA VAL A 86 -7.74 8.53 -6.56
C VAL A 86 -8.91 8.30 -5.62
N ARG A 87 -8.65 7.59 -4.51
CA ARG A 87 -9.59 7.58 -3.40
C ARG A 87 -9.66 9.05 -2.97
N PRO A 88 -10.81 9.73 -2.99
CA PRO A 88 -10.89 11.10 -2.49
C PRO A 88 -10.29 11.09 -1.09
N ARG A 89 -9.35 12.01 -0.85
CA ARG A 89 -8.76 12.24 0.49
C ARG A 89 -9.94 12.25 1.47
N PRO A 90 -9.97 11.38 2.49
CA PRO A 90 -11.01 11.48 3.50
C PRO A 90 -10.90 12.88 4.06
N THR A 91 -11.87 13.73 3.76
CA THR A 91 -12.00 15.03 4.41
C THR A 91 -12.22 14.70 5.87
N LEU A 92 -11.18 14.88 6.68
CA LEU A 92 -11.32 14.92 8.12
C LEU A 92 -12.29 16.06 8.39
N SER A 93 -13.57 15.72 8.56
CA SER A 93 -14.57 16.64 9.07
C SER A 93 -14.04 17.08 10.42
N VAL A 94 -13.54 18.32 10.47
CA VAL A 94 -13.17 19.01 11.70
C VAL A 94 -14.41 18.95 12.59
N LEU A 95 -14.42 18.01 13.53
CA LEU A 95 -15.35 17.95 14.63
C LEU A 95 -14.95 19.08 15.57
N ASN A 96 -15.33 20.30 15.21
CA ASN A 96 -15.27 21.44 16.11
C ASN A 96 -16.43 22.39 15.78
N GLN A 97 -17.46 22.36 16.61
CA GLN A 97 -17.93 23.52 17.39
C GLN A 97 -19.31 23.21 17.98
N GLN A 98 -19.35 22.92 19.29
CA GLN A 98 -20.34 23.43 20.22
C GLN A 98 -19.64 23.71 21.55
#